data_AF-E1JHF7-F1
#
_entry.id   AF-E1JHF7-F1
#
_cell.length_a   1.000
_cell.length_b   1.000
_cell.length_c   1.000
_cell.angle_alpha   90.00
_cell.angle_beta   90.00
_cell.angle_gamma   90.00
#
_symmetry.space_group_name_H-M   'P 1'
#
loop_
_entity.id
_entity.type
_entity.pdbx_description
1 polymer ?
#
loop_
_entity_poly.entity_id
_entity_poly.type
_entity_poly.pdbx_seq_one_letter_code
_entity_poly.pdbx_strand_id
1 'polypeptide(L)'
;MRVKSVIVLLALCCYPWDATNATGPVYSTVCRRTGGSITCYQDNTWSYNERTRKCYRVQQNKEPCGFFDGEKGCKDFCYRPNK
;
A
#
# COMPACT_ATOMS: atom_id res chain seq x y z
N MET A 1 -21.20 30.53 27.38
CA MET A 1 -20.12 29.58 27.02
C MET A 1 -20.63 28.51 26.04
N ARG A 2 -21.05 28.87 24.82
CA ARG A 2 -21.54 27.91 23.80
C ARG A 2 -20.92 28.08 22.40
N VAL A 3 -20.25 29.20 22.16
CA VAL A 3 -19.72 29.55 20.82
C VAL A 3 -18.39 28.84 20.53
N LYS A 4 -17.60 28.51 21.57
CA LYS A 4 -16.30 27.86 21.40
C LYS A 4 -16.41 26.40 20.92
N SER A 5 -17.49 25.70 21.23
CA SER A 5 -17.66 24.28 20.89
C SER A 5 -17.98 24.01 19.42
N VAL A 6 -18.60 24.97 18.72
CA VAL A 6 -18.96 24.82 17.29
C VAL A 6 -17.72 24.89 16.39
N ILE A 7 -16.72 25.69 16.78
CA ILE A 7 -15.48 25.88 16.01
C ILE A 7 -14.63 24.60 15.99
N VAL A 8 -14.63 23.83 17.10
CA VAL A 8 -13.88 22.56 17.20
C VAL A 8 -14.44 21.49 16.27
N LEU A 9 -15.78 21.45 16.10
CA LEU A 9 -16.44 20.47 15.23
C LEU A 9 -16.19 20.78 13.74
N LEU A 10 -16.20 22.06 13.33
CA LEU A 10 -15.87 22.44 11.96
C LEU A 10 -14.40 22.16 11.60
N ALA A 11 -13.47 22.31 12.56
CA ALA A 11 -12.06 22.02 12.32
C ALA A 11 -11.80 20.54 12.02
N LEU A 12 -12.55 19.61 12.64
CA LEU A 12 -12.44 18.16 12.39
C LEU A 12 -13.04 17.73 11.04
N CYS A 13 -14.09 18.39 10.56
CA CYS A 13 -14.69 18.11 9.25
C CYS A 13 -13.85 18.64 8.07
N CYS A 14 -12.96 19.60 8.33
CA CYS A 14 -12.09 20.22 7.33
C CYS A 14 -10.65 19.70 7.39
N TYR A 15 -10.33 18.69 8.19
CA TYR A 15 -9.13 17.91 7.92
C TYR A 15 -9.46 17.04 6.71
N PRO A 16 -8.90 17.33 5.51
CA PRO A 16 -8.71 16.24 4.61
C PRO A 16 -7.77 15.33 5.42
N TRP A 17 -8.30 14.20 5.85
CA TRP A 17 -7.52 12.98 5.89
C TRP A 17 -7.09 12.74 4.43
N ASP A 18 -6.23 13.63 3.94
CA ASP A 18 -5.52 13.49 2.71
C ASP A 18 -4.85 12.14 2.91
N ALA A 19 -5.39 11.16 2.18
CA ALA A 19 -4.75 9.94 1.83
C ALA A 19 -3.35 10.37 1.41
N THR A 20 -2.46 10.37 2.39
CA THR A 20 -1.14 10.93 2.29
C THR A 20 -0.53 10.02 1.28
N ASN A 21 -0.41 10.57 0.07
CA ASN A 21 0.10 9.83 -1.06
C ASN A 21 1.42 9.26 -0.58
N ALA A 22 1.45 7.97 -0.27
CA ALA A 22 2.69 7.24 -0.09
C ALA A 22 3.31 7.17 -1.48
N THR A 23 3.69 8.30 -2.06
CA THR A 23 4.61 8.44 -3.18
C THR A 23 6.01 8.68 -2.63
N GLY A 24 6.23 8.29 -1.37
CA GLY A 24 7.54 8.25 -0.75
C GLY A 24 8.36 7.06 -1.26
N PRO A 25 9.67 7.06 -0.99
CA PRO A 25 10.60 6.02 -1.44
C PRO A 25 10.19 4.61 -1.00
N VAL A 26 9.39 4.49 0.06
CA VAL A 26 8.85 3.21 0.52
C VAL A 26 7.87 2.62 -0.51
N TYR A 27 7.00 3.41 -1.11
CA TYR A 27 6.05 2.90 -2.11
C TYR A 27 6.76 2.45 -3.38
N SER A 28 7.74 3.21 -3.87
CA SER A 28 8.51 2.79 -5.04
C SER A 28 9.34 1.54 -4.77
N THR A 29 9.72 1.29 -3.51
CA THR A 29 10.42 0.07 -3.10
C THR A 29 9.47 -1.13 -2.99
N VAL A 30 8.33 -0.94 -2.35
CA VAL A 30 7.42 -2.01 -1.94
C VAL A 30 6.35 -2.32 -2.99
N CYS A 31 5.88 -1.31 -3.71
CA CYS A 31 4.84 -1.39 -4.74
C CYS A 31 5.40 -1.36 -6.16
N ARG A 32 6.70 -1.57 -6.35
CA ARG A 32 7.21 -1.95 -7.67
C ARG A 32 7.34 -3.46 -7.72
N ARG A 33 7.26 -4.00 -8.94
CA ARG A 33 7.48 -5.42 -9.17
C ARG A 33 8.84 -5.80 -8.58
N THR A 34 8.85 -6.75 -7.66
CA THR A 34 10.08 -7.18 -7.00
C THR A 34 11.06 -7.71 -8.04
N GLY A 35 12.23 -7.09 -8.10
CA GLY A 35 13.37 -7.54 -8.87
C GLY A 35 14.41 -8.18 -7.96
N GLY A 36 15.26 -9.04 -8.50
CA GLY A 36 16.31 -9.71 -7.74
C GLY A 36 16.64 -11.09 -8.32
N SER A 37 17.79 -11.64 -7.90
CA SER A 37 18.26 -12.95 -8.33
C SER A 37 17.92 -14.08 -7.33
N ILE A 38 17.55 -13.73 -6.10
CA ILE A 38 17.23 -14.70 -5.05
C ILE A 38 15.75 -15.05 -5.15
N THR A 39 15.47 -16.33 -5.37
CA THR A 39 14.11 -16.85 -5.41
C THR A 39 13.51 -16.99 -4.01
N CYS A 40 12.20 -16.76 -3.89
CA CYS A 40 11.50 -16.88 -2.64
C CYS A 40 11.36 -18.32 -2.18
N TYR A 41 11.73 -18.63 -0.94
CA TYR A 41 11.54 -19.96 -0.33
C TYR A 41 10.20 -20.11 0.39
N GLN A 42 9.44 -19.02 0.55
CA GLN A 42 8.13 -19.03 1.17
C GLN A 42 7.03 -19.00 0.11
N ASP A 43 5.92 -19.68 0.36
CA ASP A 43 4.80 -19.78 -0.57
C ASP A 43 3.65 -18.81 -0.24
N ASN A 44 3.79 -17.93 0.76
CA ASN A 44 2.69 -17.07 1.25
C ASN A 44 2.99 -15.56 1.19
N THR A 45 3.95 -15.15 0.37
CA THR A 45 4.23 -13.71 0.18
C THR A 45 3.44 -13.14 -1.01
N TRP A 46 3.14 -11.86 -0.94
CA TRP A 46 2.37 -11.11 -1.92
C TRP A 46 3.16 -9.92 -2.43
N SER A 47 3.13 -9.74 -3.74
CA SER A 47 3.78 -8.63 -4.46
C SER A 47 2.74 -7.81 -5.20
N TYR A 48 3.08 -6.55 -5.47
CA TYR A 48 2.28 -5.70 -6.34
C TYR A 48 2.93 -5.58 -7.72
N ASN A 49 2.15 -5.88 -8.76
CA ASN A 49 2.53 -5.63 -10.13
C ASN A 49 1.98 -4.28 -10.57
N GLU A 50 2.83 -3.26 -10.56
CA GLU A 50 2.49 -1.88 -10.96
C GLU A 50 1.93 -1.81 -12.39
N ARG A 51 2.41 -2.65 -13.32
CA ARG A 51 1.94 -2.65 -14.72
C ARG A 51 0.49 -3.08 -14.84
N THR A 52 0.10 -4.12 -14.10
CA THR A 52 -1.28 -4.63 -14.12
C THR A 52 -2.15 -4.03 -13.03
N ARG A 53 -1.55 -3.26 -12.11
CA ARG A 53 -2.15 -2.73 -10.87
C ARG A 53 -2.85 -3.80 -10.03
N LYS A 54 -2.18 -4.93 -9.84
CA LYS A 54 -2.73 -6.08 -9.11
C LYS A 54 -1.74 -6.61 -8.08
N CYS A 55 -2.27 -6.95 -6.91
CA CYS A 55 -1.59 -7.80 -5.95
C CYS A 55 -1.66 -9.26 -6.41
N TYR A 56 -0.56 -9.98 -6.30
CA TYR A 56 -0.48 -11.38 -6.66
C TYR A 56 0.37 -12.15 -5.66
N ARG A 57 0.01 -13.43 -5.46
CA ARG A 57 0.78 -14.35 -4.63
C ARG A 57 2.05 -14.75 -5.36
N VAL A 58 3.20 -14.55 -4.71
CA VAL A 58 4.50 -14.98 -5.22
C VAL A 58 4.58 -16.49 -5.12
N GLN A 59 4.99 -17.13 -6.22
CA GLN A 59 5.20 -18.57 -6.25
C GLN A 59 6.60 -18.89 -5.70
N GLN A 60 6.64 -19.87 -4.80
CA GLN A 60 7.90 -20.40 -4.27
C GLN A 60 8.84 -20.80 -5.41
N ASN A 61 10.12 -20.46 -5.28
CA ASN A 61 11.20 -20.79 -6.21
C ASN A 61 11.05 -20.23 -7.64
N LYS A 62 10.15 -19.26 -7.89
CA LYS A 62 9.97 -18.67 -9.22
C LYS A 62 10.43 -17.22 -9.34
N GLU A 63 10.26 -16.44 -8.29
CA GLU A 63 10.61 -15.03 -8.28
C GLU A 63 10.99 -14.60 -6.85
N PRO A 64 11.60 -13.42 -6.66
CA PRO A 64 11.89 -12.89 -5.33
C PRO A 64 10.64 -12.73 -4.47
N CYS A 65 10.80 -12.85 -3.15
CA CYS A 65 9.66 -12.74 -2.23
C CYS A 65 8.93 -11.41 -2.37
N GLY A 66 7.62 -11.46 -2.14
CA GLY A 66 6.84 -10.25 -1.97
C GLY A 66 7.12 -9.60 -0.61
N PHE A 67 6.79 -8.31 -0.52
CA PHE A 67 6.95 -7.53 0.71
C PHE A 67 5.81 -7.71 1.70
N PHE A 68 4.71 -8.34 1.28
CA PHE A 68 3.50 -8.46 2.08
C PHE A 68 3.23 -9.91 2.45
N ASP A 69 2.82 -10.16 3.68
CA ASP A 69 2.41 -11.51 4.15
C ASP A 69 0.96 -11.85 3.76
N GLY A 70 0.27 -10.96 3.05
CA GLY A 70 -1.12 -11.17 2.66
C GLY A 70 -1.63 -10.20 1.59
N GLU A 71 -2.64 -10.65 0.84
CA GLU A 71 -3.25 -9.87 -0.25
C GLU A 71 -3.81 -8.53 0.22
N LYS A 72 -4.47 -8.53 1.39
CA LYS A 72 -5.09 -7.35 1.96
C LYS A 72 -4.05 -6.25 2.23
N GLY A 73 -2.93 -6.58 2.86
CA GLY A 73 -1.86 -5.62 3.12
C GLY A 73 -1.29 -5.02 1.84
N CYS A 74 -1.11 -5.87 0.82
CA CYS A 74 -0.69 -5.40 -0.51
C CYS A 74 -1.71 -4.43 -1.12
N LYS A 75 -3.00 -4.74 -1.08
CA LYS A 75 -4.04 -3.86 -1.64
C LYS A 75 -4.14 -2.55 -0.87
N ASP A 76 -4.21 -2.63 0.45
CA ASP A 76 -4.36 -1.45 1.31
C ASP A 76 -3.20 -0.46 1.11
N PHE A 77 -1.99 -0.96 0.85
CA PHE A 77 -0.81 -0.11 0.67
C PHE A 77 -0.56 0.31 -0.79
N CYS A 78 -0.68 -0.63 -1.74
CA CYS A 78 -0.30 -0.41 -3.13
C CYS A 78 -1.46 -0.16 -4.09
N TYR A 79 -2.66 -0.67 -3.80
CA TYR A 79 -3.79 -0.48 -4.70
C TYR A 79 -4.37 0.92 -4.51
N ARG A 80 -4.19 1.76 -5.52
CA ARG A 80 -4.87 3.06 -5.62
C ARG A 80 -5.90 2.99 -6.73
N PRO A 81 -7.21 3.05 -6.43
CA PRO A 81 -8.17 3.36 -7.46
C PRO A 81 -7.79 4.74 -8.01
N ASN A 82 -7.57 4.82 -9.32
CA ASN A 82 -7.10 6.03 -9.99
C ASN A 82 -7.92 7.25 -9.56
N LYS A 83 -7.20 8.36 -9.34
CA LYS A 83 -7.71 9.72 -9.53
C LYS A 83 -8.31 9.88 -10.92
#